data_AF-A0A1F9ZA98-F1
#
_entry.id   AF-A0A1F9ZA98-F1
#
_cell.length_a   1.000
_cell.length_b   1.000
_cell.length_c   1.000
_cell.angle_alpha   90.00
_cell.angle_beta   90.00
_cell.angle_gamma   90.00
#
_symmetry.space_group_name_H-M   'P 1'
#
loop_
_entity.id
_entity.type
_entity.pdbx_description
1 polymer ?
#
loop_
_entity_poly.entity_id
_entity_poly.type
_entity_poly.pdbx_seq_one_letter_code
_entity_poly.pdbx_strand_id
1 'polypeptide(L)'
;MVSGRGSPRTSEGATDPSHVQGRRPNAVLDRILPHREKRIAKKLVRSWFIQGIGWYALTEVAARALLEGGALIALWTLGYSLPAILLLWVGFHTLVWFVLYGGFMRIWIVLGFSAPLSRLRAHFERLDRRAKTQSIFRYMFVRGSTARGEMNERSDIDIIMVPRGSGRSLALGILFLWGLRVESMFRRVAVEARWIDLKRYAPWHHIEEAPLVLYDAPDLMPNATADLASRGILIAFSGLDGSGKSLIAKRLVPGLRERGYDVVYLWGHRQAWYKQEVGPDISFGILYESLWKRIGRRIADLGDHPFAKVLYDAATTADYAYIRWKIAQLLKPNRIVVADRYVADVLAYMRSWGPLKVTVEGLLVGMSAEPHLAVLFDIDPVEARQRKQENPLAQLERFAAEYEALVPFLHLVRVDAGRSVEEVYAQVAGVLEERLGFPLSGSPAVAGSTAVLKSKTAARDAQEG
;
A
#
# COMPACT_ATOMS: atom_id res chain seq x y z
N MET A 1 7.67 -46.74 66.22
CA MET A 1 6.62 -47.52 65.55
C MET A 1 6.25 -46.84 64.24
N VAL A 2 6.44 -47.56 63.12
CA VAL A 2 5.80 -47.43 61.78
C VAL A 2 6.07 -46.10 61.03
N SER A 3 7.06 -45.98 60.12
CA SER A 3 7.21 -46.55 58.74
C SER A 3 6.08 -46.11 57.79
N GLY A 4 6.26 -45.75 56.51
CA GLY A 4 7.35 -45.65 55.54
C GLY A 4 6.74 -44.92 54.30
N ARG A 5 7.48 -44.24 53.43
CA ARG A 5 8.17 -44.72 52.21
C ARG A 5 8.62 -43.42 51.51
N GLY A 6 9.76 -43.26 50.86
CA GLY A 6 10.96 -44.05 50.65
C GLY A 6 11.93 -43.08 49.96
N SER A 7 13.20 -43.14 50.32
CA SER A 7 14.31 -42.42 49.67
C SER A 7 14.97 -43.39 48.66
N PRO A 8 16.15 -43.09 48.07
CA PRO A 8 16.45 -42.24 46.91
C PRO A 8 17.09 -43.08 45.77
N ARG A 9 17.49 -42.48 44.63
CA ARG A 9 18.82 -42.61 43.99
C ARG A 9 18.84 -42.26 42.50
N THR A 10 19.93 -41.58 42.18
CA THR A 10 20.68 -41.44 40.93
C THR A 10 20.79 -42.70 40.06
N SER A 11 20.77 -42.54 38.73
CA SER A 11 21.72 -43.19 37.83
C SER A 11 21.72 -42.53 36.44
N GLU A 12 22.92 -42.21 35.97
CA GLU A 12 23.26 -41.91 34.57
C GLU A 12 22.75 -43.01 33.61
N GLY A 13 22.40 -42.61 32.39
CA GLY A 13 21.99 -43.52 31.32
C GLY A 13 22.04 -42.83 29.96
N ALA A 14 23.12 -43.13 29.24
CA ALA A 14 23.44 -42.87 27.83
C ALA A 14 22.29 -42.50 26.87
N THR A 15 22.51 -41.46 26.05
CA THR A 15 21.81 -41.28 24.78
C THR A 15 22.79 -41.42 23.60
N ASP A 16 22.43 -42.37 22.75
CA ASP A 16 23.07 -42.92 21.54
C ASP A 16 23.42 -41.89 20.46
N PRO A 17 24.64 -41.90 19.88
CA PRO A 17 25.01 -41.06 18.75
C PRO A 17 25.01 -41.87 17.44
N SER A 18 23.84 -42.25 16.92
CA SER A 18 23.79 -42.78 15.55
C SER A 18 22.43 -42.63 14.90
N HIS A 19 22.22 -41.54 14.15
CA HIS A 19 21.44 -41.50 12.89
C HIS A 19 21.39 -40.07 12.35
N VAL A 20 22.41 -39.67 11.58
CA VAL A 20 22.28 -38.57 10.61
C VAL A 20 22.70 -39.12 9.26
N GLN A 21 21.70 -39.56 8.50
CA GLN A 21 21.84 -39.96 7.09
C GLN A 21 22.41 -38.81 6.27
N GLY A 22 23.47 -39.10 5.53
CA GLY A 22 24.21 -38.13 4.73
C GLY A 22 23.36 -37.47 3.64
N ARG A 23 23.13 -36.17 3.78
CA ARG A 23 22.75 -35.30 2.67
C ARG A 23 24.01 -34.95 1.88
N ARG A 24 24.04 -35.30 0.59
CA ARG A 24 25.09 -34.87 -0.35
C ARG A 24 25.05 -33.32 -0.48
N PRO A 25 26.13 -32.58 -0.16
CA PRO A 25 26.15 -31.13 -0.31
C PRO A 25 26.47 -30.76 -1.77
N ASN A 26 25.45 -30.35 -2.53
CA ASN A 26 25.56 -29.89 -3.91
C ASN A 26 25.55 -28.34 -4.00
N ALA A 27 26.43 -27.66 -3.27
CA ALA A 27 26.71 -26.25 -3.52
C ALA A 27 28.17 -25.93 -3.21
N VAL A 28 28.88 -25.29 -4.14
CA VAL A 28 30.27 -24.81 -3.98
C VAL A 28 30.43 -23.96 -2.71
N LEU A 29 29.38 -23.25 -2.30
CA LEU A 29 29.29 -22.45 -1.08
C LEU A 29 29.37 -23.26 0.22
N ASP A 30 29.09 -24.57 0.19
CA ASP A 30 29.12 -25.41 1.38
C ASP A 30 30.53 -25.75 1.87
N ARG A 31 31.54 -25.63 1.01
CA ARG A 31 32.94 -25.96 1.32
C ARG A 31 33.75 -24.82 1.95
N ILE A 32 33.25 -23.58 1.92
CA ILE A 32 34.11 -22.40 2.14
C ILE A 32 33.74 -21.58 3.39
N LEU A 33 32.49 -21.68 3.91
CA LEU A 33 32.03 -20.80 5.00
C LEU A 33 31.23 -21.55 6.08
N PRO A 34 31.47 -21.36 7.39
CA PRO A 34 30.64 -21.90 8.47
C PRO A 34 29.18 -21.41 8.43
N HIS A 35 28.28 -22.13 9.11
CA HIS A 35 26.82 -21.97 9.00
C HIS A 35 26.28 -20.55 9.33
N ARG A 36 26.94 -19.83 10.25
CA ARG A 36 26.60 -18.44 10.62
C ARG A 36 26.88 -17.47 9.46
N GLU A 37 28.00 -17.66 8.77
CA GLU A 37 28.43 -16.85 7.63
C GLU A 37 27.56 -17.09 6.40
N LYS A 38 27.09 -18.32 6.17
CA LYS A 38 26.09 -18.62 5.13
C LYS A 38 24.79 -17.82 5.32
N ARG A 39 24.31 -17.72 6.57
CA ARG A 39 23.08 -16.96 6.89
C ARG A 39 23.28 -15.46 6.68
N ILE A 40 24.47 -14.94 7.01
CA ILE A 40 24.88 -13.55 6.80
C ILE A 40 25.00 -13.23 5.30
N ALA A 41 25.76 -14.04 4.56
CA ALA A 41 25.93 -13.90 3.12
C ALA A 41 24.57 -13.97 2.41
N LYS A 42 23.70 -14.90 2.81
CA LYS A 42 22.33 -14.98 2.26
C LYS A 42 21.50 -13.73 2.55
N LYS A 43 21.63 -13.11 3.73
CA LYS A 43 20.93 -11.86 4.07
C LYS A 43 21.45 -10.68 3.24
N LEU A 44 22.76 -10.58 3.05
CA LEU A 44 23.39 -9.52 2.26
C LEU A 44 23.10 -9.69 0.76
N VAL A 45 23.26 -10.90 0.21
CA VAL A 45 22.93 -11.24 -1.18
C VAL A 45 21.45 -11.01 -1.45
N ARG A 46 20.55 -11.44 -0.55
CA ARG A 46 19.13 -11.14 -0.68
C ARG A 46 18.87 -9.64 -0.65
N SER A 47 19.59 -8.90 0.20
CA SER A 47 19.47 -7.44 0.24
C SER A 47 20.07 -6.75 -0.99
N TRP A 48 21.00 -7.38 -1.70
CA TRP A 48 21.61 -6.86 -2.91
C TRP A 48 20.68 -7.12 -4.11
N PHE A 49 20.16 -8.35 -4.25
CA PHE A 49 19.25 -8.74 -5.34
C PHE A 49 17.79 -8.28 -5.17
N ILE A 50 17.22 -8.47 -3.97
CA ILE A 50 15.80 -8.30 -3.69
C ILE A 50 15.69 -7.32 -2.53
N GLN A 51 15.94 -6.05 -2.83
CA GLN A 51 15.74 -4.99 -1.86
C GLN A 51 14.26 -4.79 -1.58
N GLY A 52 13.70 -5.49 -0.59
CA GLY A 52 12.51 -5.05 0.16
C GLY A 52 11.40 -4.37 -0.65
N ILE A 53 11.17 -4.81 -1.91
CA ILE A 53 10.33 -4.10 -2.90
C ILE A 53 8.89 -3.96 -2.39
N GLY A 54 8.49 -4.80 -1.43
CA GLY A 54 7.18 -4.74 -0.80
C GLY A 54 6.96 -3.59 0.20
N TRP A 55 7.96 -2.76 0.51
CA TRP A 55 7.85 -1.76 1.61
C TRP A 55 8.40 -0.37 1.30
N TYR A 56 9.06 -0.16 0.16
CA TYR A 56 9.50 1.18 -0.23
C TYR A 56 8.35 1.96 -0.81
N ALA A 57 8.31 3.25 -0.51
CA ALA A 57 7.38 4.11 -1.18
C ALA A 57 7.68 4.18 -2.69
N LEU A 58 6.62 4.21 -3.49
CA LEU A 58 6.65 4.28 -4.95
C LEU A 58 7.60 5.36 -5.48
N THR A 59 7.72 6.50 -4.81
CA THR A 59 8.63 7.58 -5.22
C THR A 59 10.10 7.23 -5.00
N GLU A 60 10.43 6.48 -3.94
CA GLU A 60 11.78 5.95 -3.76
C GLU A 60 12.08 4.88 -4.82
N VAL A 61 11.13 3.99 -5.11
CA VAL A 61 11.27 2.99 -6.18
C VAL A 61 11.47 3.67 -7.54
N ALA A 62 10.68 4.69 -7.85
CA ALA A 62 10.82 5.46 -9.08
C ALA A 62 12.17 6.18 -9.15
N ALA A 63 12.62 6.81 -8.06
CA ALA A 63 13.93 7.48 -8.02
C ALA A 63 15.10 6.50 -8.25
N ARG A 64 15.01 5.28 -7.69
CA ARG A 64 15.99 4.21 -7.94
C ARG A 64 15.96 3.75 -9.39
N ALA A 65 14.77 3.51 -9.94
CA ALA A 65 14.61 3.11 -11.34
C ALA A 65 15.18 4.18 -12.30
N LEU A 66 14.98 5.45 -11.99
CA LEU A 66 15.56 6.57 -12.73
C LEU A 66 17.09 6.59 -12.62
N LEU A 67 17.65 6.38 -11.44
CA LEU A 67 19.10 6.38 -11.21
C LEU A 67 19.79 5.19 -11.91
N GLU A 68 19.26 3.99 -11.72
CA GLU A 68 19.78 2.74 -12.31
C GLU A 68 19.57 2.72 -13.84
N GLY A 69 18.37 3.05 -14.29
CA GLY A 69 18.04 3.14 -15.71
C GLY A 69 18.83 4.24 -16.42
N GLY A 70 19.02 5.39 -15.77
CA GLY A 70 19.86 6.47 -16.26
C GLY A 70 21.32 6.05 -16.46
N ALA A 71 21.88 5.28 -15.52
CA ALA A 71 23.24 4.73 -15.66
C ALA A 71 23.35 3.76 -16.84
N LEU A 72 22.37 2.86 -17.02
CA LEU A 72 22.34 1.94 -18.15
C LEU A 72 22.23 2.68 -19.49
N ILE A 73 21.33 3.66 -19.57
CA ILE A 73 21.17 4.50 -20.76
C ILE A 73 22.46 5.26 -21.06
N ALA A 74 23.10 5.87 -20.04
CA ALA A 74 24.36 6.58 -20.22
C ALA A 74 25.46 5.67 -20.78
N LEU A 75 25.65 4.49 -20.18
CA LEU A 75 26.63 3.51 -20.66
C LEU A 75 26.34 3.06 -22.10
N TRP A 76 25.06 2.87 -22.44
CA TRP A 76 24.68 2.54 -23.82
C TRP A 76 24.96 3.69 -24.80
N THR A 77 24.63 4.93 -24.43
CA THR A 77 24.90 6.12 -25.27
C THR A 77 26.39 6.41 -25.47
N LEU A 78 27.23 6.00 -24.51
CA LEU A 78 28.69 6.09 -24.61
C LEU A 78 29.32 4.97 -25.47
N GLY A 79 28.51 4.06 -26.03
CA GLY A 79 28.97 3.04 -26.97
C GLY A 79 29.61 1.82 -26.32
N TYR A 80 29.40 1.58 -25.02
CA TYR A 80 29.91 0.36 -24.38
C TYR A 80 29.21 -0.90 -24.92
N SER A 81 29.95 -2.00 -25.02
CA SER A 81 29.40 -3.30 -25.40
C SER A 81 28.47 -3.84 -24.30
N LEU A 82 27.51 -4.71 -24.66
CA LEU A 82 26.58 -5.29 -23.69
C LEU A 82 27.26 -5.95 -22.46
N PRO A 83 28.34 -6.75 -22.61
CA PRO A 83 29.06 -7.28 -21.45
C PRO A 83 29.70 -6.19 -20.58
N ALA A 84 30.24 -5.14 -21.18
CA ALA A 84 30.82 -4.01 -20.45
C ALA A 84 29.74 -3.21 -19.70
N ILE A 85 28.58 -2.98 -20.32
CA ILE A 85 27.43 -2.34 -19.67
C ILE A 85 27.01 -3.15 -18.45
N LEU A 86 26.86 -4.47 -18.58
CA LEU A 86 26.47 -5.34 -17.45
C LEU A 86 27.48 -5.29 -16.31
N LEU A 87 28.78 -5.37 -16.62
CA LEU A 87 29.85 -5.33 -15.61
C LEU A 87 29.88 -3.97 -14.88
N LEU A 88 29.85 -2.88 -15.64
CA LEU A 88 29.86 -1.52 -15.09
C LEU A 88 28.60 -1.23 -14.28
N TRP A 89 27.45 -1.71 -14.74
CA TRP A 89 26.19 -1.60 -14.01
C TRP A 89 26.23 -2.40 -12.70
N VAL A 90 26.78 -3.62 -12.66
CA VAL A 90 26.95 -4.37 -11.41
C VAL A 90 27.80 -3.59 -10.40
N GLY A 91 28.88 -2.95 -10.86
CA GLY A 91 29.71 -2.08 -10.02
C GLY A 91 28.94 -0.85 -9.51
N PHE A 92 28.25 -0.15 -10.41
CA PHE A 92 27.40 1.00 -10.09
C PHE A 92 26.30 0.64 -9.09
N HIS A 93 25.52 -0.40 -9.38
CA HIS A 93 24.46 -0.93 -8.54
C HIS A 93 24.98 -1.27 -7.15
N THR A 94 26.14 -1.93 -7.05
CA THR A 94 26.76 -2.26 -5.76
C THR A 94 27.14 -1.01 -4.97
N LEU A 95 27.67 0.02 -5.63
CA LEU A 95 28.01 1.29 -5.01
C LEU A 95 26.76 2.03 -4.51
N VAL A 96 25.74 2.20 -5.35
CA VAL A 96 24.49 2.89 -4.93
C VAL A 96 23.71 2.08 -3.90
N TRP A 97 23.76 0.75 -3.99
CA TRP A 97 23.21 -0.14 -2.97
C TRP A 97 23.85 0.12 -1.60
N PHE A 98 25.19 0.16 -1.57
CA PHE A 98 25.96 0.38 -0.36
C PHE A 98 25.68 1.76 0.24
N VAL A 99 25.72 2.80 -0.59
CA VAL A 99 25.67 4.20 -0.13
C VAL A 99 24.24 4.70 0.05
N LEU A 100 23.36 4.47 -0.93
CA LEU A 100 22.06 5.13 -1.03
C LEU A 100 20.89 4.24 -0.63
N TYR A 101 21.00 2.91 -0.75
CA TYR A 101 19.87 2.01 -0.54
C TYR A 101 19.96 1.23 0.78
N GLY A 102 20.80 1.68 1.71
CA GLY A 102 20.93 1.12 3.05
C GLY A 102 21.85 -0.11 3.16
N GLY A 103 22.66 -0.41 2.14
CA GLY A 103 23.63 -1.51 2.19
C GLY A 103 24.67 -1.35 3.30
N PHE A 104 25.21 -0.13 3.48
CA PHE A 104 26.11 0.22 4.58
C PHE A 104 25.54 -0.19 5.94
N MET A 105 24.28 0.20 6.19
CA MET A 105 23.56 -0.10 7.42
C MET A 105 23.42 -1.60 7.69
N ARG A 106 23.06 -2.35 6.66
CA ARG A 106 22.92 -3.80 6.79
C ARG A 106 24.24 -4.46 7.11
N ILE A 107 25.32 -4.02 6.45
CA ILE A 107 26.68 -4.48 6.75
C ILE A 107 27.04 -4.09 8.19
N TRP A 108 26.73 -2.86 8.61
CA TRP A 108 27.03 -2.35 9.94
C TRP A 108 26.44 -3.22 11.05
N ILE A 109 25.13 -3.49 10.96
CA ILE A 109 24.38 -4.31 11.90
C ILE A 109 24.85 -5.77 11.86
N VAL A 110 25.02 -6.32 10.66
CA VAL A 110 25.43 -7.73 10.47
C VAL A 110 26.82 -8.01 11.04
N LEU A 111 27.75 -7.07 10.88
CA LEU A 111 29.11 -7.17 11.39
C LEU A 111 29.21 -6.76 12.87
N GLY A 112 28.11 -6.29 13.48
CA GLY A 112 28.03 -6.01 14.91
C GLY A 112 28.84 -4.79 15.35
N PHE A 113 29.02 -3.81 14.47
CA PHE A 113 29.73 -2.59 14.81
C PHE A 113 28.97 -1.74 15.84
N SER A 114 29.70 -1.15 16.78
CA SER A 114 29.16 -0.20 17.77
C SER A 114 29.62 1.23 17.50
N ALA A 115 28.87 2.19 18.03
CA ALA A 115 29.22 3.60 18.04
C ALA A 115 29.12 4.14 19.47
N PRO A 116 30.05 5.02 19.92
CA PRO A 116 29.95 5.64 21.24
C PRO A 116 28.60 6.33 21.42
N LEU A 117 27.99 6.15 22.58
CA LEU A 117 26.65 6.68 22.87
C LEU A 117 26.56 8.21 22.68
N SER A 118 27.64 8.94 23.00
CA SER A 118 27.75 10.38 22.76
C SER A 118 27.62 10.75 21.28
N ARG A 119 28.19 9.93 20.38
CA ARG A 119 28.11 10.14 18.93
C ARG A 119 26.70 9.87 18.40
N LEU A 120 26.06 8.81 18.90
CA LEU A 120 24.67 8.47 18.58
C LEU A 120 23.72 9.60 18.97
N ARG A 121 23.79 10.06 20.23
CA ARG A 121 22.99 11.17 20.75
C ARG A 121 23.23 12.46 19.96
N ALA A 122 24.50 12.83 19.73
CA ALA A 122 24.82 14.02 18.96
C ALA A 122 24.31 13.94 17.50
N HIS A 123 24.27 12.74 16.89
CA HIS A 123 23.71 12.56 15.55
C HIS A 123 22.20 12.67 15.54
N PHE A 124 21.53 12.07 16.53
CA PHE A 124 20.09 12.20 16.72
C PHE A 124 19.66 13.66 16.94
N GLU A 125 20.34 14.42 17.80
CA GLU A 125 20.03 15.84 18.03
C GLU A 125 20.20 16.69 16.76
N ARG A 126 21.20 16.39 15.93
CA ARG A 126 21.37 17.06 14.62
C ARG A 126 20.20 16.76 13.70
N LEU A 127 19.76 15.50 13.67
CA LEU A 127 18.61 15.08 12.88
C LEU A 127 17.33 15.78 13.35
N ASP A 128 17.07 15.83 14.66
CA ASP A 128 15.91 16.50 15.25
C ASP A 128 15.88 18.01 14.88
N ARG A 129 17.00 18.71 15.03
CA ARG A 129 17.11 20.11 14.58
C ARG A 129 16.86 20.26 13.08
N ARG A 130 17.42 19.38 12.25
CA ARG A 130 17.18 19.39 10.81
C ARG A 130 15.70 19.16 10.51
N ALA A 131 15.05 18.19 11.12
CA ALA A 131 13.62 17.89 10.93
C ALA A 131 12.75 19.15 11.08
N LYS A 132 13.00 19.93 12.15
CA LYS A 132 12.24 21.13 12.50
C LYS A 132 12.44 22.32 11.56
N THR A 133 13.56 22.34 10.83
CA THR A 133 13.91 23.42 9.89
C THR A 133 13.50 23.14 8.44
N GLN A 134 13.00 21.95 8.16
CA GLN A 134 12.77 21.49 6.79
C GLN A 134 11.27 21.52 6.45
N SER A 135 10.88 22.38 5.51
CA SER A 135 9.48 22.50 5.07
C SER A 135 9.01 21.34 4.18
N ILE A 136 9.90 20.42 3.81
CA ILE A 136 9.62 19.31 2.89
C ILE A 136 8.81 18.17 3.54
N PHE A 137 8.80 18.09 4.87
CA PHE A 137 8.11 17.03 5.60
C PHE A 137 6.75 17.47 6.12
N ARG A 138 5.82 16.52 6.17
CA ARG A 138 4.56 16.62 6.91
C ARG A 138 4.73 16.03 8.30
N TYR A 139 5.30 14.82 8.38
CA TYR A 139 5.63 14.13 9.62
C TYR A 139 7.05 13.58 9.54
N MET A 140 7.76 13.62 10.66
CA MET A 140 8.98 12.86 10.85
C MET A 140 9.00 12.29 12.26
N PHE A 141 9.26 11.00 12.37
CA PHE A 141 9.26 10.29 13.63
C PHE A 141 10.46 9.34 13.73
N VAL A 142 10.86 9.06 14.97
CA VAL A 142 11.89 8.07 15.28
C VAL A 142 11.32 6.96 16.15
N ARG A 143 11.96 5.79 16.08
CA ARG A 143 11.50 4.55 16.73
C ARG A 143 12.61 3.84 17.51
N GLY A 144 12.25 2.69 18.07
CA GLY A 144 13.15 1.77 18.74
C GLY A 144 13.75 2.36 20.01
N SER A 145 15.00 1.96 20.30
CA SER A 145 15.72 2.43 21.48
C SER A 145 15.88 3.96 21.53
N THR A 146 15.85 4.63 20.38
CA THR A 146 15.88 6.09 20.29
C THR A 146 14.59 6.71 20.86
N ALA A 147 13.43 6.19 20.48
CA ALA A 147 12.13 6.69 20.96
C ALA A 147 11.90 6.40 22.46
N ARG A 148 12.41 5.27 22.97
CA ARG A 148 12.30 4.89 24.38
C ARG A 148 13.29 5.58 25.32
N GLY A 149 14.28 6.29 24.77
CA GLY A 149 15.38 6.85 25.57
C GLY A 149 16.39 5.81 26.07
N GLU A 150 16.35 4.59 25.53
CA GLU A 150 17.15 3.42 25.93
C GLU A 150 18.35 3.17 24.99
N MET A 151 18.82 4.21 24.28
CA MET A 151 19.96 4.05 23.36
C MET A 151 21.22 3.53 24.06
N ASN A 152 21.86 2.56 23.44
CA ASN A 152 23.17 2.01 23.81
C ASN A 152 24.11 2.03 22.59
N GLU A 153 25.35 1.58 22.76
CA GLU A 153 26.38 1.68 21.71
C GLU A 153 26.11 0.82 20.47
N ARG A 154 25.17 -0.13 20.55
CA ARG A 154 24.74 -0.98 19.43
C ARG A 154 23.39 -0.55 18.84
N SER A 155 22.81 0.52 19.37
CA SER A 155 21.55 1.07 18.88
C SER A 155 21.69 1.62 17.46
N ASP A 156 20.66 1.41 16.67
CA ASP A 156 20.33 2.13 15.47
C ASP A 156 19.32 3.25 15.72
N ILE A 157 19.32 4.21 14.80
CA ILE A 157 18.34 5.30 14.76
C ILE A 157 17.36 4.97 13.63
N ASP A 158 16.21 4.41 14.00
CA ASP A 158 15.09 4.19 13.11
C ASP A 158 14.36 5.51 12.85
N ILE A 159 14.34 5.97 11.60
CA ILE A 159 13.67 7.21 11.20
C ILE A 159 12.63 6.87 10.14
N ILE A 160 11.45 7.44 10.30
CA ILE A 160 10.41 7.41 9.28
C ILE A 160 10.03 8.83 8.90
N MET A 161 10.01 9.07 7.59
CA MET A 161 9.73 10.36 6.99
C MET A 161 8.50 10.30 6.10
N VAL A 162 7.64 11.29 6.26
CA VAL A 162 6.44 11.49 5.44
C VAL A 162 6.52 12.87 4.80
N PRO A 163 6.69 12.98 3.48
CA PRO A 163 6.83 14.26 2.80
C PRO A 163 5.49 15.01 2.71
N ARG A 164 5.57 16.30 2.42
CA ARG A 164 4.45 17.04 1.86
C ARG A 164 4.16 16.49 0.44
N GLY A 165 2.90 16.35 0.06
CA GLY A 165 2.48 15.67 -1.17
C GLY A 165 2.72 16.45 -2.49
N SER A 166 3.63 17.42 -2.50
CA SER A 166 3.99 18.20 -3.69
C SER A 166 5.14 17.52 -4.44
N GLY A 167 5.21 17.63 -5.78
CA GLY A 167 6.27 17.01 -6.57
C GLY A 167 7.68 17.46 -6.15
N ARG A 168 7.84 18.74 -5.80
CA ARG A 168 9.10 19.29 -5.26
C ARG A 168 9.46 18.68 -3.90
N SER A 169 8.50 18.55 -2.99
CA SER A 169 8.72 17.95 -1.66
C SER A 169 9.04 16.46 -1.74
N LEU A 170 8.42 15.73 -2.68
CA LEU A 170 8.76 14.32 -2.95
C LEU A 170 10.22 14.20 -3.44
N ALA A 171 10.61 14.99 -4.44
CA ALA A 171 11.98 14.97 -4.97
C ALA A 171 13.03 15.39 -3.91
N LEU A 172 12.80 16.52 -3.22
CA LEU A 172 13.70 16.98 -2.16
C LEU A 172 13.76 16.02 -0.97
N GLY A 173 12.66 15.34 -0.66
CA GLY A 173 12.63 14.38 0.42
C GLY A 173 13.38 13.07 0.10
N ILE A 174 13.38 12.62 -1.16
CA ILE A 174 14.28 11.53 -1.60
C ILE A 174 15.75 11.95 -1.48
N LEU A 175 16.10 13.16 -1.90
CA LEU A 175 17.47 13.68 -1.74
C LEU A 175 17.85 13.77 -0.26
N PHE A 176 16.91 14.18 0.60
CA PHE A 176 17.13 14.20 2.05
C PHE A 176 17.34 12.78 2.62
N LEU A 177 16.52 11.81 2.23
CA LEU A 177 16.66 10.40 2.61
C LEU A 177 18.04 9.84 2.24
N TRP A 178 18.45 10.05 0.98
CA TRP A 178 19.75 9.61 0.50
C TRP A 178 20.89 10.34 1.20
N GLY A 179 20.76 11.65 1.43
CA GLY A 179 21.72 12.44 2.19
C GLY A 179 21.89 11.94 3.63
N LEU A 180 20.80 11.52 4.29
CA LEU A 180 20.88 10.90 5.62
C LEU A 180 21.66 9.58 5.61
N ARG A 181 21.44 8.72 4.60
CA ARG A 181 22.17 7.44 4.47
C ARG A 181 23.66 7.67 4.21
N VAL A 182 23.99 8.64 3.38
CA VAL A 182 25.38 9.06 3.13
C VAL A 182 26.02 9.62 4.40
N GLU A 183 25.33 10.50 5.13
CA GLU A 183 25.84 11.09 6.36
C GLU A 183 26.05 10.04 7.45
N SER A 184 25.11 9.09 7.60
CA SER A 184 25.22 7.94 8.49
C SER A 184 26.49 7.13 8.24
N MET A 185 26.84 6.92 6.97
CA MET A 185 28.08 6.24 6.56
C MET A 185 29.33 7.00 7.02
N PHE A 186 29.43 8.30 6.71
CA PHE A 186 30.58 9.11 7.10
C PHE A 186 30.72 9.25 8.61
N ARG A 187 29.60 9.34 9.32
CA ARG A 187 29.58 9.45 10.78
C ARG A 187 29.69 8.12 11.50
N ARG A 188 29.68 7.00 10.77
CA ARG A 188 29.77 5.66 11.36
C ARG A 188 28.71 5.44 12.43
N VAL A 189 27.47 5.81 12.10
CA VAL A 189 26.29 5.67 12.95
C VAL A 189 25.25 4.87 12.20
N ALA A 190 24.65 3.90 12.87
CA ALA A 190 23.57 3.13 12.33
C ALA A 190 22.28 3.98 12.25
N VAL A 191 21.85 4.39 11.04
CA VAL A 191 20.54 5.01 10.76
C VAL A 191 19.70 4.16 9.79
N GLU A 192 18.57 3.61 10.26
CA GLU A 192 17.57 2.99 9.39
C GLU A 192 16.53 4.03 8.96
N ALA A 193 16.81 4.72 7.85
CA ALA A 193 15.91 5.73 7.30
C ALA A 193 14.91 5.12 6.30
N ARG A 194 13.62 5.28 6.60
CA ARG A 194 12.48 4.82 5.81
C ARG A 194 11.63 5.98 5.32
N TRP A 195 11.08 5.79 4.14
CA TRP A 195 10.31 6.79 3.42
C TRP A 195 8.91 6.25 3.12
N ILE A 196 7.88 7.05 3.42
CA ILE A 196 6.47 6.67 3.27
C ILE A 196 5.77 7.71 2.38
N ASP A 197 5.24 7.27 1.24
CA ASP A 197 4.51 8.12 0.28
C ASP A 197 3.09 8.42 0.72
N LEU A 198 2.51 7.52 1.50
CA LEU A 198 1.10 7.50 1.84
C LEU A 198 0.96 7.74 3.33
N LYS A 199 0.57 8.97 3.68
CA LYS A 199 0.41 9.45 5.07
C LYS A 199 -0.37 8.46 5.96
N ARG A 200 -1.35 7.76 5.40
CA ARG A 200 -2.21 6.76 6.07
C ARG A 200 -1.50 5.51 6.58
N TYR A 201 -0.28 5.20 6.13
CA TYR A 201 0.48 4.02 6.60
C TYR A 201 1.41 4.33 7.77
N ALA A 202 1.57 5.60 8.14
CA ALA A 202 2.32 5.96 9.34
C ALA A 202 1.78 5.25 10.60
N PRO A 203 0.44 5.10 10.81
CA PRO A 203 -0.12 4.31 11.90
C PRO A 203 0.08 2.79 11.73
N TRP A 204 0.01 2.26 10.50
CA TRP A 204 0.06 0.81 10.22
C TRP A 204 1.45 0.16 10.30
N HIS A 205 2.50 0.96 10.46
CA HIS A 205 3.80 0.43 10.87
C HIS A 205 3.85 0.08 12.37
N HIS A 206 2.75 0.22 13.12
CA HIS A 206 2.66 -0.06 14.55
C HIS A 206 1.61 -1.11 14.90
N ILE A 207 2.03 -2.09 15.69
CA ILE A 207 1.16 -2.86 16.59
C ILE A 207 1.64 -2.75 18.06
N GLU A 208 2.90 -2.34 18.34
CA GLU A 208 3.49 -2.58 19.69
C GLU A 208 4.19 -1.38 20.41
N GLU A 209 4.45 -0.22 19.79
CA GLU A 209 5.24 0.85 20.45
C GLU A 209 4.82 2.29 20.09
N ALA A 210 4.95 3.24 21.02
CA ALA A 210 4.69 4.67 20.80
C ALA A 210 5.91 5.39 20.14
N PRO A 211 5.76 6.01 18.95
CA PRO A 211 6.85 6.72 18.28
C PRO A 211 7.16 8.07 18.93
N LEU A 212 8.42 8.53 18.85
CA LEU A 212 8.80 9.90 19.21
C LEU A 212 8.68 10.79 17.96
N VAL A 213 7.76 11.75 18.02
CA VAL A 213 7.52 12.72 16.94
C VAL A 213 8.60 13.79 16.99
N LEU A 214 9.39 13.90 15.91
CA LEU A 214 10.42 14.93 15.76
C LEU A 214 9.88 16.21 15.15
N TYR A 215 8.91 16.04 14.24
CA TYR A 215 8.27 17.15 13.56
C TYR A 215 6.85 16.75 13.15
N ASP A 216 5.91 17.62 13.52
CA ASP A 216 4.54 17.64 13.03
C ASP A 216 4.26 19.06 12.51
N ALA A 217 3.89 19.17 11.23
CA ALA A 217 3.53 20.45 10.66
C ALA A 217 2.18 20.90 11.26
N PRO A 218 2.11 22.05 11.97
CA PRO A 218 0.90 22.50 12.68
C PRO A 218 -0.30 22.76 11.76
N ASP A 219 -0.05 22.93 10.47
CA ASP A 219 -1.04 23.21 9.43
C ASP A 219 -1.65 21.92 8.87
N LEU A 220 -2.61 21.31 9.58
CA LEU A 220 -3.78 20.52 9.12
C LEU A 220 -4.31 19.74 10.35
N MET A 221 -5.52 19.96 10.89
CA MET A 221 -6.87 19.84 10.29
C MET A 221 -7.88 20.76 11.03
N PRO A 222 -8.88 21.40 10.38
CA PRO A 222 -9.96 20.76 9.61
C PRO A 222 -10.25 21.46 8.28
N ASN A 223 -9.96 20.78 7.17
CA ASN A 223 -10.64 20.95 5.89
C ASN A 223 -10.00 19.98 4.90
N ALA A 224 -10.17 18.68 5.14
CA ALA A 224 -10.02 17.69 4.07
C ALA A 224 -10.78 18.18 2.84
N THR A 225 -11.98 18.75 3.02
CA THR A 225 -12.81 19.40 2.00
C THR A 225 -12.09 20.42 1.10
N ALA A 226 -11.12 21.19 1.60
CA ALA A 226 -10.38 22.18 0.80
C ALA A 226 -9.21 21.54 0.00
N ASP A 227 -8.50 20.58 0.60
CA ASP A 227 -7.48 19.79 -0.11
C ASP A 227 -8.14 18.85 -1.14
N LEU A 228 -9.34 18.35 -0.86
CA LEU A 228 -10.19 17.53 -1.73
C LEU A 228 -10.79 18.31 -2.89
N ALA A 229 -11.12 19.58 -2.69
CA ALA A 229 -11.50 20.47 -3.78
C ALA A 229 -10.35 20.64 -4.81
N SER A 230 -9.08 20.44 -4.42
CA SER A 230 -7.92 20.57 -5.30
C SER A 230 -7.52 19.30 -6.08
N ARG A 231 -8.03 18.11 -5.73
CA ARG A 231 -7.69 16.82 -6.39
C ARG A 231 -8.90 15.93 -6.74
N GLY A 232 -10.11 16.29 -6.33
CA GLY A 232 -11.32 15.49 -6.52
C GLY A 232 -11.55 14.48 -5.41
N ILE A 233 -12.78 13.99 -5.30
CA ILE A 233 -13.26 13.11 -4.23
C ILE A 233 -13.49 11.70 -4.76
N LEU A 234 -12.79 10.69 -4.23
CA LEU A 234 -13.05 9.28 -4.48
C LEU A 234 -14.00 8.68 -3.42
N ILE A 235 -15.06 8.02 -3.86
CA ILE A 235 -15.97 7.20 -3.04
C ILE A 235 -15.93 5.79 -3.62
N ALA A 236 -15.71 4.77 -2.79
CA ALA A 236 -15.57 3.38 -3.23
C ALA A 236 -16.64 2.49 -2.58
N PHE A 237 -17.34 1.68 -3.38
CA PHE A 237 -18.35 0.73 -2.91
C PHE A 237 -17.85 -0.70 -3.11
N SER A 238 -17.92 -1.53 -2.07
CA SER A 238 -17.46 -2.92 -2.06
C SER A 238 -18.50 -3.83 -1.44
N GLY A 239 -18.40 -5.15 -1.68
CA GLY A 239 -19.32 -6.16 -1.11
C GLY A 239 -19.68 -7.29 -2.07
N LEU A 240 -20.48 -8.23 -1.59
CA LEU A 240 -20.86 -9.46 -2.32
C LEU A 240 -21.67 -9.21 -3.58
N ASP A 241 -21.59 -10.13 -4.55
CA ASP A 241 -22.54 -10.15 -5.67
C ASP A 241 -23.96 -10.36 -5.15
N GLY A 242 -24.90 -9.53 -5.58
CA GLY A 242 -26.26 -9.50 -5.03
C GLY A 242 -26.50 -8.44 -3.92
N SER A 243 -25.45 -7.76 -3.43
CA SER A 243 -25.59 -6.76 -2.36
C SER A 243 -26.12 -5.37 -2.79
N GLY A 244 -26.38 -5.15 -4.09
CA GLY A 244 -27.00 -3.89 -4.56
C GLY A 244 -26.06 -2.69 -4.79
N LYS A 245 -24.74 -2.84 -4.63
CA LYS A 245 -23.73 -1.76 -4.85
C LYS A 245 -23.96 -0.95 -6.13
N SER A 246 -24.07 -1.65 -7.26
CA SER A 246 -24.22 -1.04 -8.58
C SER A 246 -25.56 -0.32 -8.73
N LEU A 247 -26.62 -0.83 -8.11
CA LEU A 247 -27.92 -0.17 -8.09
C LEU A 247 -27.82 1.16 -7.33
N ILE A 248 -27.24 1.14 -6.13
CA ILE A 248 -27.10 2.33 -5.30
C ILE A 248 -26.13 3.34 -5.93
N ALA A 249 -25.00 2.91 -6.49
CA ALA A 249 -24.08 3.80 -7.20
C ALA A 249 -24.76 4.49 -8.39
N LYS A 250 -25.54 3.75 -9.19
CA LYS A 250 -26.28 4.30 -10.33
C LYS A 250 -27.43 5.23 -9.94
N ARG A 251 -27.98 5.10 -8.72
CA ARG A 251 -28.98 6.03 -8.17
C ARG A 251 -28.34 7.26 -7.52
N LEU A 252 -27.20 7.08 -6.85
CA LEU A 252 -26.48 8.15 -6.14
C LEU A 252 -25.86 9.16 -7.11
N VAL A 253 -25.26 8.69 -8.21
CA VAL A 253 -24.56 9.56 -9.16
C VAL A 253 -25.47 10.62 -9.79
N PRO A 254 -26.65 10.29 -10.35
CA PRO A 254 -27.61 11.29 -10.83
C PRO A 254 -28.08 12.24 -9.71
N GLY A 255 -28.42 11.70 -8.53
CA GLY A 255 -28.91 12.54 -7.42
C GLY A 255 -27.89 13.57 -6.91
N LEU A 256 -26.59 13.25 -6.95
CA LEU A 256 -25.53 14.22 -6.68
C LEU A 256 -25.35 15.23 -7.83
N ARG A 257 -25.47 14.79 -9.09
CA ARG A 257 -25.39 15.70 -10.25
C ARG A 257 -26.53 16.72 -10.27
N GLU A 258 -27.75 16.31 -9.92
CA GLU A 258 -28.92 17.20 -9.80
C GLU A 258 -28.72 18.29 -8.73
N ARG A 259 -27.85 18.05 -7.75
CA ARG A 259 -27.45 19.02 -6.72
C ARG A 259 -26.25 19.89 -7.11
N GLY A 260 -25.78 19.79 -8.36
CA GLY A 260 -24.71 20.64 -8.91
C GLY A 260 -23.28 20.10 -8.75
N TYR A 261 -23.09 18.86 -8.29
CA TYR A 261 -21.76 18.26 -8.18
C TYR A 261 -21.32 17.62 -9.51
N ASP A 262 -20.04 17.80 -9.90
CA ASP A 262 -19.45 17.04 -11.02
C ASP A 262 -19.12 15.63 -10.55
N VAL A 263 -19.97 14.65 -10.88
CA VAL A 263 -19.82 13.25 -10.43
C VAL A 263 -19.61 12.31 -11.60
N VAL A 264 -18.66 11.40 -11.51
CA VAL A 264 -18.38 10.35 -12.49
C VAL A 264 -18.54 8.98 -11.85
N TYR A 265 -19.32 8.11 -12.49
CA TYR A 265 -19.38 6.69 -12.15
C TYR A 265 -18.21 5.95 -12.80
N LEU A 266 -17.56 5.06 -12.04
CA LEU A 266 -16.53 4.16 -12.54
C LEU A 266 -16.78 2.74 -12.04
N TRP A 267 -16.82 1.77 -12.94
CA TRP A 267 -16.78 0.35 -12.57
C TRP A 267 -15.33 -0.08 -12.27
N GLY A 268 -14.97 -0.36 -11.02
CA GLY A 268 -13.57 -0.54 -10.61
C GLY A 268 -13.03 -1.97 -10.62
N HIS A 269 -13.68 -2.93 -11.28
CA HIS A 269 -13.23 -4.33 -11.30
C HIS A 269 -13.15 -4.93 -12.70
N ARG A 270 -12.03 -5.60 -13.04
CA ARG A 270 -11.83 -6.33 -14.32
C ARG A 270 -12.29 -5.57 -15.56
N GLN A 271 -12.00 -4.26 -15.63
CA GLN A 271 -12.30 -3.50 -16.84
C GLN A 271 -11.36 -3.93 -17.97
N ALA A 272 -11.92 -4.11 -19.15
CA ALA A 272 -11.15 -4.30 -20.36
C ALA A 272 -10.21 -3.12 -20.63
N TRP A 273 -9.01 -3.46 -21.09
CA TRP A 273 -8.09 -2.50 -21.68
C TRP A 273 -8.69 -2.00 -22.99
N TYR A 274 -8.88 -0.69 -23.10
CA TYR A 274 -9.48 0.00 -24.26
C TYR A 274 -10.97 -0.26 -24.50
N LYS A 275 -11.77 0.81 -24.65
CA LYS A 275 -13.12 0.71 -25.25
C LYS A 275 -13.40 1.92 -26.15
N GLN A 276 -13.27 1.71 -27.45
CA GLN A 276 -13.99 2.46 -28.48
C GLN A 276 -14.32 1.48 -29.62
N GLU A 277 -15.53 0.94 -29.50
CA GLU A 277 -16.41 0.37 -30.52
C GLU A 277 -16.00 -0.87 -31.36
N VAL A 278 -14.74 -1.33 -31.42
CA VAL A 278 -14.42 -2.55 -32.24
C VAL A 278 -13.27 -3.45 -31.76
N GLY A 279 -12.72 -3.26 -30.55
CA GLY A 279 -11.58 -4.05 -30.03
C GLY A 279 -11.96 -5.15 -29.02
N PRO A 280 -11.13 -6.21 -28.83
CA PRO A 280 -11.41 -7.25 -27.85
C PRO A 280 -11.28 -6.72 -26.41
N ASP A 281 -12.29 -6.98 -25.58
CA ASP A 281 -12.35 -6.60 -24.17
C ASP A 281 -11.38 -7.48 -23.34
N ILE A 282 -10.07 -7.21 -23.35
CA ILE A 282 -9.10 -8.06 -22.64
C ILE A 282 -8.86 -7.52 -21.23
N SER A 283 -9.35 -8.24 -20.21
CA SER A 283 -8.79 -8.22 -18.85
C SER A 283 -7.83 -9.39 -18.74
N PHE A 284 -6.60 -9.16 -18.28
CA PHE A 284 -5.61 -10.23 -18.14
C PHE A 284 -6.07 -11.30 -17.16
N GLY A 285 -6.73 -10.91 -16.06
CA GLY A 285 -7.32 -11.83 -15.09
C GLY A 285 -8.45 -12.67 -15.69
N ILE A 286 -9.34 -12.08 -16.51
CA ILE A 286 -10.41 -12.81 -17.21
C ILE A 286 -9.83 -13.77 -18.25
N LEU A 287 -8.85 -13.32 -19.04
CA LEU A 287 -8.18 -14.16 -20.03
C LEU A 287 -7.51 -15.36 -19.35
N TYR A 288 -6.82 -15.13 -18.24
CA TYR A 288 -6.22 -16.19 -17.45
C TYR A 288 -7.28 -17.18 -16.95
N GLU A 289 -8.37 -16.69 -16.36
CA GLU A 289 -9.46 -17.52 -15.85
C GLU A 289 -10.12 -18.36 -16.97
N SER A 290 -10.28 -17.79 -18.16
CA SER A 290 -10.80 -18.49 -19.34
C SER A 290 -9.88 -19.62 -19.78
N LEU A 291 -8.56 -19.36 -19.87
CA LEU A 291 -7.57 -20.39 -20.21
C LEU A 291 -7.50 -21.49 -19.15
N TRP A 292 -7.59 -21.12 -17.88
CA TRP A 292 -7.62 -22.07 -16.75
C TRP A 292 -8.83 -23.00 -16.80
N LYS A 293 -10.02 -22.45 -17.10
CA LYS A 293 -11.24 -23.23 -17.33
C LYS A 293 -11.12 -24.16 -18.53
N ARG A 294 -10.48 -23.70 -19.62
CA ARG A 294 -10.31 -24.47 -20.85
C ARG A 294 -9.44 -25.72 -20.67
N ILE A 295 -8.51 -25.72 -19.73
CA ILE A 295 -7.71 -26.91 -19.37
C ILE A 295 -8.41 -27.81 -18.34
N GLY A 296 -9.72 -27.63 -18.14
CA GLY A 296 -10.55 -28.50 -17.28
C GLY A 296 -10.45 -28.21 -15.78
N ARG A 297 -9.94 -27.03 -15.40
CA ARG A 297 -9.74 -26.66 -13.98
C ARG A 297 -10.69 -25.56 -13.54
N ARG A 298 -11.12 -25.61 -12.28
CA ARG A 298 -11.96 -24.58 -11.68
C ARG A 298 -11.07 -23.55 -11.00
N ILE A 299 -11.57 -22.33 -10.88
CA ILE A 299 -10.84 -21.26 -10.16
C ILE A 299 -10.62 -21.61 -8.68
N ALA A 300 -11.51 -22.43 -8.11
CA ALA A 300 -11.36 -22.97 -6.75
C ALA A 300 -10.11 -23.84 -6.58
N ASP A 301 -9.64 -24.49 -7.66
CA ASP A 301 -8.46 -25.35 -7.63
C ASP A 301 -7.15 -24.53 -7.72
N LEU A 302 -7.23 -23.19 -7.88
CA LEU A 302 -6.05 -22.32 -8.08
C LEU A 302 -5.09 -22.34 -6.88
N GLY A 303 -5.63 -22.47 -5.66
CA GLY A 303 -4.85 -22.52 -4.42
C GLY A 303 -3.88 -23.69 -4.36
N ASP A 304 -4.19 -24.80 -5.04
CA ASP A 304 -3.38 -26.02 -5.09
C ASP A 304 -2.22 -25.92 -6.10
N HIS A 305 -2.16 -24.83 -6.87
CA HIS A 305 -1.18 -24.62 -7.93
C HIS A 305 -0.42 -23.32 -7.75
N PRO A 306 0.67 -23.30 -6.95
CA PRO A 306 1.37 -22.08 -6.54
C PRO A 306 1.87 -21.22 -7.72
N PHE A 307 2.38 -21.85 -8.79
CA PHE A 307 2.84 -21.12 -9.97
C PHE A 307 1.66 -20.50 -10.73
N ALA A 308 0.55 -21.23 -10.88
CA ALA A 308 -0.66 -20.73 -11.51
C ALA A 308 -1.26 -19.55 -10.73
N LYS A 309 -1.35 -19.68 -9.40
CA LYS A 309 -1.79 -18.60 -8.50
C LYS A 309 -0.95 -17.33 -8.65
N VAL A 310 0.38 -17.46 -8.74
CA VAL A 310 1.27 -16.30 -8.94
C VAL A 310 0.99 -15.60 -10.26
N LEU A 311 0.81 -16.35 -11.35
CA LEU A 311 0.47 -15.77 -12.66
C LEU A 311 -0.90 -15.09 -12.64
N TYR A 312 -1.88 -15.71 -12.00
CA TYR A 312 -3.21 -15.14 -11.81
C TYR A 312 -3.16 -13.82 -11.01
N ASP A 313 -2.40 -13.80 -9.92
CA ASP A 313 -2.23 -12.62 -9.07
C ASP A 313 -1.54 -11.49 -9.84
N ALA A 314 -0.53 -11.81 -10.66
CA ALA A 314 0.15 -10.84 -11.51
C ALA A 314 -0.78 -10.27 -12.58
N ALA A 315 -1.56 -11.12 -13.25
CA ALA A 315 -2.56 -10.72 -14.24
C ALA A 315 -3.64 -9.80 -13.62
N THR A 316 -4.18 -10.18 -12.46
CA THR A 316 -5.16 -9.37 -11.71
C THR A 316 -4.57 -8.04 -11.23
N THR A 317 -3.29 -8.03 -10.83
CA THR A 317 -2.59 -6.81 -10.43
C THR A 317 -2.39 -5.85 -11.61
N ALA A 318 -2.11 -6.36 -12.81
CA ALA A 318 -2.01 -5.55 -14.02
C ALA A 318 -3.35 -4.89 -14.38
N ASP A 319 -4.45 -5.65 -14.31
CA ASP A 319 -5.80 -5.09 -14.50
C ASP A 319 -6.11 -4.00 -13.47
N TYR A 320 -5.74 -4.21 -12.22
CA TYR A 320 -5.95 -3.23 -11.16
C TYR A 320 -5.12 -1.95 -11.36
N ALA A 321 -3.87 -2.07 -11.81
CA ALA A 321 -3.02 -0.91 -12.13
C ALA A 321 -3.69 0.00 -13.18
N TYR A 322 -4.36 -0.60 -14.17
CA TYR A 322 -5.12 0.15 -15.18
C TYR A 322 -6.34 0.87 -14.59
N ILE A 323 -7.10 0.23 -13.68
CA ILE A 323 -8.16 0.91 -12.91
C ILE A 323 -7.58 2.10 -12.15
N ARG A 324 -6.42 1.92 -11.51
CA ARG A 324 -5.76 2.99 -10.75
C ARG A 324 -5.34 4.16 -11.63
N TRP A 325 -4.83 3.87 -12.82
CA TRP A 325 -4.53 4.88 -13.82
C TRP A 325 -5.79 5.66 -14.23
N LYS A 326 -6.92 4.99 -14.51
CA LYS A 326 -8.20 5.67 -14.84
C LYS A 326 -8.67 6.57 -13.70
N ILE A 327 -8.65 6.09 -12.47
CA ILE A 327 -8.99 6.90 -11.29
C ILE A 327 -8.09 8.13 -11.20
N ALA A 328 -6.79 8.00 -11.50
CA ALA A 328 -5.87 9.14 -11.53
C ALA A 328 -6.27 10.20 -12.58
N GLN A 329 -6.77 9.78 -13.75
CA GLN A 329 -7.22 10.68 -14.81
C GLN A 329 -8.56 11.36 -14.47
N LEU A 330 -9.41 10.67 -13.69
CA LEU A 330 -10.74 11.14 -13.32
C LEU A 330 -10.75 11.99 -12.04
N LEU A 331 -9.81 11.79 -11.12
CA LEU A 331 -9.68 12.61 -9.92
C LEU A 331 -9.06 13.97 -10.27
N LYS A 332 -9.95 14.93 -10.51
CA LYS A 332 -9.66 16.33 -10.81
C LYS A 332 -10.31 17.24 -9.77
N PRO A 333 -9.81 18.47 -9.57
CA PRO A 333 -10.48 19.47 -8.73
C PRO A 333 -12.00 19.52 -8.98
N ASN A 334 -12.78 19.64 -7.90
CA ASN A 334 -14.25 19.70 -7.92
C ASN A 334 -14.99 18.48 -8.51
N ARG A 335 -14.32 17.36 -8.80
CA ARG A 335 -14.95 16.15 -9.34
C ARG A 335 -15.05 15.04 -8.29
N ILE A 336 -16.21 14.42 -8.17
CA ILE A 336 -16.47 13.22 -7.38
C ILE A 336 -16.39 11.99 -8.30
N VAL A 337 -15.65 10.97 -7.91
CA VAL A 337 -15.58 9.67 -8.60
C VAL A 337 -16.21 8.63 -7.68
N VAL A 338 -17.33 8.05 -8.11
CA VAL A 338 -17.98 6.92 -7.42
C VAL A 338 -17.52 5.63 -8.09
N ALA A 339 -16.60 4.93 -7.44
CA ALA A 339 -16.07 3.65 -7.87
C ALA A 339 -16.94 2.50 -7.34
N ASP A 340 -17.68 1.85 -8.23
CA ASP A 340 -18.34 0.58 -7.97
C ASP A 340 -17.31 -0.54 -8.07
N ARG A 341 -16.86 -1.01 -6.90
CA ARG A 341 -15.70 -1.87 -6.63
C ARG A 341 -14.37 -1.14 -6.61
N TYR A 342 -13.50 -1.54 -5.70
CA TYR A 342 -12.15 -0.97 -5.60
C TYR A 342 -11.14 -1.97 -5.04
N VAL A 343 -10.14 -1.51 -4.29
CA VAL A 343 -9.05 -2.36 -3.78
C VAL A 343 -9.56 -3.49 -2.88
N ALA A 344 -10.60 -3.26 -2.09
CA ALA A 344 -11.19 -4.28 -1.23
C ALA A 344 -11.73 -5.48 -2.03
N ASP A 345 -12.44 -5.22 -3.13
CA ASP A 345 -12.95 -6.28 -4.00
C ASP A 345 -11.83 -7.10 -4.64
N VAL A 346 -10.74 -6.46 -5.05
CA VAL A 346 -9.59 -7.14 -5.67
C VAL A 346 -8.88 -8.03 -4.66
N LEU A 347 -8.64 -7.53 -3.45
CA LEU A 347 -8.03 -8.30 -2.37
C LEU A 347 -8.90 -9.46 -1.93
N ALA A 348 -10.20 -9.21 -1.70
CA ALA A 348 -11.14 -10.26 -1.32
C ALA A 348 -11.20 -11.36 -2.38
N TYR A 349 -11.22 -10.98 -3.66
CA TYR A 349 -11.18 -11.93 -4.77
C TYR A 349 -9.88 -12.75 -4.78
N MET A 350 -8.71 -12.11 -4.69
CA MET A 350 -7.42 -12.79 -4.78
C MET A 350 -7.12 -13.69 -3.59
N ARG A 351 -7.58 -13.33 -2.38
CA ARG A 351 -7.44 -14.15 -1.17
C ARG A 351 -8.39 -15.35 -1.16
N SER A 352 -9.59 -15.21 -1.74
CA SER A 352 -10.59 -16.29 -1.82
C SER A 352 -10.13 -17.51 -2.63
N TRP A 353 -9.11 -17.36 -3.48
CA TRP A 353 -8.59 -18.42 -4.35
C TRP A 353 -7.18 -18.89 -3.96
N GLY A 354 -6.82 -18.73 -2.69
CA GLY A 354 -5.59 -19.22 -2.09
C GLY A 354 -4.70 -18.11 -1.51
N PRO A 355 -3.59 -18.49 -0.85
CA PRO A 355 -2.75 -17.54 -0.12
C PRO A 355 -2.27 -16.39 -1.01
N LEU A 356 -2.54 -15.16 -0.57
CA LEU A 356 -2.02 -13.96 -1.22
C LEU A 356 -0.70 -13.56 -0.55
N LYS A 357 0.33 -13.31 -1.36
CA LYS A 357 1.62 -12.83 -0.84
C LYS A 357 1.44 -11.42 -0.28
N VAL A 358 1.90 -11.19 0.94
CA VAL A 358 1.88 -9.88 1.63
C VAL A 358 2.50 -8.77 0.77
N THR A 359 3.52 -9.08 -0.05
CA THR A 359 4.13 -8.10 -0.95
C THR A 359 3.20 -7.66 -2.08
N VAL A 360 2.36 -8.55 -2.60
CA VAL A 360 1.38 -8.24 -3.66
C VAL A 360 0.21 -7.47 -3.07
N GLU A 361 -0.26 -7.88 -1.89
CA GLU A 361 -1.25 -7.14 -1.14
C GLU A 361 -0.78 -5.72 -0.82
N GLY A 362 0.42 -5.57 -0.24
CA GLY A 362 1.03 -4.28 0.04
C GLY A 362 1.19 -3.41 -1.21
N LEU A 363 1.54 -4.02 -2.36
CA LEU A 363 1.59 -3.32 -3.65
C LEU A 363 0.21 -2.82 -4.09
N LEU A 364 -0.83 -3.66 -4.05
CA LEU A 364 -2.19 -3.30 -4.44
C LEU A 364 -2.74 -2.17 -3.58
N VAL A 365 -2.64 -2.28 -2.26
CA VAL A 365 -3.06 -1.21 -1.35
C VAL A 365 -2.18 0.03 -1.57
N GLY A 366 -0.87 -0.13 -1.70
CA GLY A 366 0.08 0.96 -1.90
C GLY A 366 -0.13 1.73 -3.20
N MET A 367 -0.55 1.09 -4.29
CA MET A 367 -0.91 1.81 -5.51
C MET A 367 -2.29 2.49 -5.43
N SER A 368 -3.15 2.11 -4.48
CA SER A 368 -4.51 2.62 -4.32
C SER A 368 -4.56 3.98 -3.63
N ALA A 369 -5.26 4.95 -4.22
CA ALA A 369 -5.63 6.19 -3.52
C ALA A 369 -6.55 5.84 -2.35
N GLU A 370 -6.49 6.58 -1.25
CA GLU A 370 -7.46 6.37 -0.16
C GLU A 370 -8.79 6.95 -0.61
N PRO A 371 -9.88 6.17 -0.63
CA PRO A 371 -11.21 6.74 -0.79
C PRO A 371 -11.48 7.68 0.39
N HIS A 372 -12.14 8.80 0.13
CA HIS A 372 -12.66 9.65 1.21
C HIS A 372 -13.81 8.98 1.94
N LEU A 373 -14.48 8.06 1.25
CA LEU A 373 -15.43 7.14 1.82
C LEU A 373 -15.32 5.78 1.13
N ALA A 374 -15.09 4.72 1.91
CA ALA A 374 -15.14 3.34 1.46
C ALA A 374 -16.32 2.65 2.15
N VAL A 375 -17.31 2.21 1.38
CA VAL A 375 -18.54 1.59 1.89
C VAL A 375 -18.53 0.10 1.57
N LEU A 376 -18.73 -0.74 2.59
CA LEU A 376 -19.00 -2.16 2.45
C LEU A 376 -20.51 -2.40 2.55
N PHE A 377 -21.11 -2.89 1.47
CA PHE A 377 -22.49 -3.37 1.43
C PHE A 377 -22.54 -4.77 2.02
N ASP A 378 -22.83 -4.81 3.32
CA ASP A 378 -22.83 -6.01 4.15
C ASP A 378 -24.17 -6.73 4.01
N ILE A 379 -24.13 -8.00 3.58
CA ILE A 379 -25.32 -8.81 3.35
C ILE A 379 -24.97 -10.27 3.63
N ASP A 380 -25.94 -11.01 4.16
CA ASP A 380 -25.80 -12.44 4.35
C ASP A 380 -25.55 -13.17 3.00
N PRO A 381 -24.58 -14.09 2.91
CA PRO A 381 -24.27 -14.83 1.68
C PRO A 381 -25.46 -15.62 1.09
N VAL A 382 -26.35 -16.15 1.93
CA VAL A 382 -27.55 -16.87 1.49
C VAL A 382 -28.52 -15.89 0.83
N GLU A 383 -28.76 -14.75 1.47
CA GLU A 383 -29.63 -13.70 0.93
C GLU A 383 -29.05 -13.12 -0.38
N ALA A 384 -27.75 -12.83 -0.41
CA ALA A 384 -27.04 -12.35 -1.60
C ALA A 384 -27.21 -13.31 -2.78
N ARG A 385 -27.12 -14.62 -2.53
CA ARG A 385 -27.35 -15.67 -3.53
C ARG A 385 -28.80 -15.72 -4.01
N GLN A 386 -29.77 -15.55 -3.13
CA GLN A 386 -31.19 -15.49 -3.50
C GLN A 386 -31.45 -14.34 -4.47
N ARG A 387 -30.82 -13.18 -4.24
CA ARG A 387 -30.89 -12.02 -5.14
C ARG A 387 -30.14 -12.25 -6.45
N LYS A 388 -29.00 -12.96 -6.43
CA LYS A 388 -28.18 -13.21 -7.62
C LYS A 388 -27.52 -14.60 -7.60
N GLN A 389 -28.03 -15.52 -8.42
CA GLN A 389 -27.62 -16.93 -8.42
C GLN A 389 -26.36 -17.25 -9.26
N GLU A 390 -25.46 -16.27 -9.46
CA GLU A 390 -24.28 -16.45 -10.31
C GLU A 390 -23.15 -17.24 -9.64
N ASN A 391 -22.98 -17.08 -8.33
CA ASN A 391 -21.89 -17.72 -7.59
C ASN A 391 -22.44 -18.76 -6.59
N PRO A 392 -21.73 -19.89 -6.37
CA PRO A 392 -22.07 -20.83 -5.32
C PRO A 392 -22.03 -20.19 -3.93
N LEU A 393 -22.87 -20.66 -3.01
CA LEU A 393 -22.92 -20.16 -1.62
C LEU A 393 -21.54 -20.23 -0.94
N ALA A 394 -20.85 -21.37 -1.06
CA ALA A 394 -19.50 -21.54 -0.50
C ALA A 394 -18.47 -20.53 -1.02
N GLN A 395 -18.67 -19.99 -2.22
CA GLN A 395 -17.82 -18.91 -2.73
C GLN A 395 -18.20 -17.57 -2.10
N LEU A 396 -19.50 -17.27 -1.98
CA LEU A 396 -19.96 -16.04 -1.33
C LEU A 396 -19.57 -15.99 0.15
N GLU A 397 -19.66 -17.11 0.86
CA GLU A 397 -19.20 -17.22 2.26
C GLU A 397 -17.70 -16.94 2.41
N ARG A 398 -16.87 -17.50 1.51
CA ARG A 398 -15.43 -17.18 1.47
C ARG A 398 -15.17 -15.70 1.23
N PHE A 399 -15.86 -15.11 0.26
CA PHE A 399 -15.71 -13.69 -0.05
C PHE A 399 -16.16 -12.81 1.12
N ALA A 400 -17.24 -13.18 1.82
CA ALA A 400 -17.71 -12.48 3.00
C ALA A 400 -16.65 -12.49 4.10
N ALA A 401 -16.07 -13.65 4.40
CA ALA A 401 -14.99 -13.78 5.38
C ALA A 401 -13.76 -12.92 5.02
N GLU A 402 -13.42 -12.82 3.74
CA GLU A 402 -12.33 -11.94 3.30
C GLU A 402 -12.67 -10.46 3.44
N TYR A 403 -13.91 -10.05 3.15
CA TYR A 403 -14.36 -8.69 3.41
C TYR A 403 -14.33 -8.34 4.90
N GLU A 404 -14.79 -9.25 5.76
CA GLU A 404 -14.71 -9.12 7.22
C GLU A 404 -13.28 -8.80 7.68
N ALA A 405 -12.30 -9.55 7.16
CA ALA A 405 -10.88 -9.33 7.48
C ALA A 405 -10.34 -8.00 6.93
N LEU A 406 -10.93 -7.45 5.87
CA LEU A 406 -10.52 -6.20 5.23
C LEU A 406 -11.16 -4.95 5.86
N VAL A 407 -12.27 -5.08 6.59
CA VAL A 407 -12.97 -3.94 7.22
C VAL A 407 -12.05 -3.06 8.07
N PRO A 408 -11.32 -3.58 9.08
CA PRO A 408 -10.45 -2.73 9.89
C PRO A 408 -9.25 -2.23 9.09
N PHE A 409 -8.73 -3.04 8.16
CA PHE A 409 -7.52 -2.74 7.40
C PHE A 409 -7.71 -1.63 6.35
N LEU A 410 -8.90 -1.54 5.76
CA LEU A 410 -9.25 -0.56 4.72
C LEU A 410 -10.24 0.50 5.21
N HIS A 411 -10.55 0.53 6.52
CA HIS A 411 -11.50 1.45 7.15
C HIS A 411 -12.88 1.44 6.45
N LEU A 412 -13.40 0.25 6.16
CA LEU A 412 -14.68 0.12 5.45
C LEU A 412 -15.84 0.48 6.37
N VAL A 413 -16.69 1.41 5.96
CA VAL A 413 -17.95 1.74 6.63
C VAL A 413 -19.01 0.75 6.18
N ARG A 414 -19.61 0.02 7.12
CA ARG A 414 -20.66 -0.96 6.80
C ARG A 414 -22.00 -0.29 6.59
N VAL A 415 -22.74 -0.80 5.61
CA VAL A 415 -24.16 -0.52 5.37
C VAL A 415 -24.87 -1.87 5.31
N ASP A 416 -25.97 -2.00 6.05
CA ASP A 416 -26.81 -3.20 6.06
C ASP A 416 -27.58 -3.30 4.74
N ALA A 417 -27.04 -4.08 3.81
CA ALA A 417 -27.58 -4.29 2.48
C ALA A 417 -28.68 -5.37 2.43
N GLY A 418 -29.03 -6.00 3.55
CA GLY A 418 -30.19 -6.89 3.69
C GLY A 418 -31.53 -6.11 3.70
N ARG A 419 -31.47 -4.79 3.88
CA ARG A 419 -32.63 -3.89 3.88
C ARG A 419 -33.19 -3.60 2.48
N SER A 420 -34.31 -2.87 2.43
CA SER A 420 -34.89 -2.38 1.17
C SER A 420 -33.96 -1.40 0.47
N VAL A 421 -34.10 -1.24 -0.85
CA VAL A 421 -33.25 -0.36 -1.65
C VAL A 421 -33.28 1.09 -1.14
N GLU A 422 -34.45 1.55 -0.69
CA GLU A 422 -34.69 2.88 -0.14
C GLU A 422 -33.95 3.08 1.18
N GLU A 423 -34.00 2.11 2.09
CA GLU A 423 -33.30 2.15 3.37
C GLU A 423 -31.78 2.12 3.18
N VAL A 424 -31.29 1.24 2.29
CA VAL A 424 -29.86 1.17 1.94
C VAL A 424 -29.40 2.50 1.33
N TYR A 425 -30.18 3.09 0.43
CA TYR A 425 -29.88 4.39 -0.15
C TYR A 425 -29.82 5.48 0.93
N ALA A 426 -30.78 5.51 1.86
CA ALA A 426 -30.83 6.47 2.95
C ALA A 426 -29.62 6.32 3.90
N GLN A 427 -29.20 5.08 4.23
CA GLN A 427 -28.00 4.83 5.01
C GLN A 427 -26.74 5.34 4.29
N VAL A 428 -26.57 5.01 3.01
CA VAL A 428 -25.44 5.49 2.21
C VAL A 428 -25.44 7.03 2.15
N ALA A 429 -26.59 7.65 1.91
CA ALA A 429 -26.74 9.10 1.89
C ALA A 429 -26.35 9.74 3.23
N GLY A 430 -26.82 9.18 4.35
CA GLY A 430 -26.47 9.64 5.69
C GLY A 430 -24.97 9.55 5.98
N VAL A 431 -24.33 8.45 5.58
CA VAL A 431 -22.87 8.30 5.71
C VAL A 431 -22.11 9.31 4.84
N LEU A 432 -22.56 9.57 3.61
CA LEU A 432 -21.97 10.62 2.76
C LEU A 432 -22.11 12.01 3.41
N GLU A 433 -23.26 12.31 3.99
CA GLU A 433 -23.54 13.59 4.63
C GLU A 433 -22.67 13.78 5.89
N GLU A 434 -22.63 12.77 6.77
CA GLU A 434 -21.82 12.78 7.99
C GLU A 434 -20.32 12.91 7.69
N ARG A 435 -19.82 12.13 6.72
CA ARG A 435 -18.36 12.01 6.49
C ARG A 435 -17.80 13.05 5.53
N LEU A 436 -18.59 13.51 4.57
CA LEU A 436 -18.12 14.38 3.49
C LEU A 436 -18.85 15.73 3.46
N GLY A 437 -19.89 15.92 4.27
CA GLY A 437 -20.66 17.17 4.30
C GLY A 437 -21.51 17.39 3.07
N PHE A 438 -21.87 16.32 2.34
CA PHE A 438 -22.79 16.40 1.20
C PHE A 438 -24.23 16.26 1.69
N PRO A 439 -25.02 17.35 1.78
CA PRO A 439 -26.42 17.21 2.10
C PRO A 439 -27.09 16.41 0.99
N LEU A 440 -27.59 15.23 1.33
CA LEU A 440 -28.40 14.38 0.46
C LEU A 440 -29.84 14.25 0.98
N SER A 441 -30.06 14.62 2.25
CA SER A 441 -31.38 14.77 2.83
C SER A 441 -31.94 16.17 2.50
N GLY A 442 -33.12 16.23 1.87
CA GLY A 442 -33.80 17.47 1.46
C GLY A 442 -34.06 17.56 -0.05
N SER A 443 -35.24 18.06 -0.44
CA SER A 443 -35.61 18.37 -1.83
C SER A 443 -34.54 19.26 -2.48
N PRO A 444 -34.22 19.14 -3.79
CA PRO A 444 -33.21 19.97 -4.44
C PRO A 444 -33.50 21.44 -4.12
N ALA A 445 -32.61 22.04 -3.33
CA ALA A 445 -32.65 23.48 -3.12
C ALA A 445 -32.51 24.09 -4.50
N VAL A 446 -33.53 24.86 -4.91
CA VAL A 446 -33.50 25.75 -6.06
C VAL A 446 -32.46 26.83 -5.75
N ALA A 447 -31.18 26.46 -5.86
CA ALA A 447 -30.06 27.34 -5.64
C ALA A 447 -29.67 27.95 -6.99
N GLY A 448 -30.18 29.15 -7.26
CA GLY A 448 -29.45 30.10 -8.11
C GLY A 448 -30.11 30.64 -9.38
N SER A 449 -31.45 30.57 -9.55
CA SER A 449 -32.11 31.37 -10.61
C SER A 449 -32.17 32.88 -10.29
N THR A 450 -31.96 33.27 -9.03
CA THR A 450 -32.12 34.68 -8.59
C THR A 450 -30.84 35.52 -8.62
N ALA A 451 -29.66 34.93 -8.85
CA ALA A 451 -28.39 35.69 -8.92
C ALA A 451 -28.01 36.15 -10.35
N VAL A 452 -28.52 35.48 -11.40
CA VAL A 452 -28.21 35.81 -12.80
C VAL A 452 -29.16 36.88 -13.38
N LEU A 453 -30.34 37.07 -12.79
CA LEU A 453 -31.30 38.09 -13.24
C LEU A 453 -31.01 39.49 -12.68
N LYS A 454 -30.32 39.64 -11.54
CA LYS A 454 -29.95 40.97 -11.03
C LYS A 454 -28.69 41.57 -11.66
N SER A 455 -27.80 40.76 -12.24
CA SER A 455 -26.63 41.27 -12.95
C SER A 455 -26.92 41.66 -14.40
N LYS A 456 -27.97 41.09 -15.03
CA LYS A 456 -28.39 41.48 -16.38
C LYS A 456 -29.24 42.76 -16.44
N THR A 457 -29.99 43.10 -15.39
CA THR A 457 -30.75 44.36 -15.35
C THR A 457 -29.82 45.55 -15.07
N ALA A 458 -28.86 45.41 -14.15
CA ALA A 458 -27.89 46.46 -13.84
C ALA A 458 -26.90 46.77 -14.99
N ALA A 459 -26.64 45.80 -15.88
CA ALA A 459 -25.78 46.00 -17.05
C ALA A 459 -26.53 46.62 -18.26
N ARG A 460 -27.87 46.63 -18.25
CA ARG A 460 -28.68 47.25 -19.32
C ARG A 460 -28.93 48.73 -19.05
N ASP A 461 -29.15 49.11 -17.79
CA ASP A 461 -29.41 50.51 -17.41
C ASP A 461 -28.13 51.39 -17.41
N ALA A 462 -26.94 50.79 -17.52
CA ALA A 462 -25.67 51.49 -17.63
C ALA A 462 -25.20 51.74 -19.09
N GLN A 463 -25.96 51.29 -20.09
CA GLN A 463 -25.66 51.51 -21.52
C GLN A 463 -26.65 52.43 -22.24
N GLU A 464 -27.68 52.94 -21.57
CA GLU A 464 -28.67 53.90 -22.14
C GLU A 464 -28.80 55.21 -21.33
N GLY A 465 -27.79 55.57 -20.53
CA GLY A 465 -27.72 56.83 -19.78
C GLY A 465 -26.69 57.81 -20.32
#